data_AF-A0A2S9TD53-F1
#
_entry.id   AF-A0A2S9TD53-F1
#
_cell.length_a   1.000
_cell.length_b   1.000
_cell.length_c   1.000
_cell.angle_alpha   90.00
_cell.angle_beta   90.00
_cell.angle_gamma   90.00
#
_symmetry.space_group_name_H-M   'P 1'
#
loop_
_entity.id
_entity.type
_entity.pdbx_description
1 polymer ?
#
loop_
_entity_poly.entity_id
_entity_poly.type
_entity_poly.pdbx_seq_one_letter_code
_entity_poly.pdbx_strand_id
1 'polypeptide(L)'
;MIDTTIFIISIFIFLFILNKFNVLKQISYGGRLESDFQGCYIISYPKSAELHNKGQAFDIDIDEFFRLNPRLKGKIPIEKRLGIRENDTLSVEMELKERKKIDRKYSNISKQKPKKKKENV
;
A
#
# COMPACT_ATOMS: atom_id res chain seq x y z
N MET A 1 -1.78 -20.46 -42.68
CA MET A 1 -2.17 -21.40 -41.60
C MET A 1 -1.11 -21.48 -40.50
N ILE A 2 0.18 -21.35 -40.83
CA ILE A 2 1.30 -21.29 -39.86
C ILE A 2 1.33 -19.95 -39.11
N ASP A 3 0.94 -18.84 -39.74
CA ASP A 3 0.95 -17.52 -39.08
C ASP A 3 -0.05 -17.41 -37.93
N THR A 4 -1.25 -17.96 -38.10
CA THR A 4 -2.27 -17.96 -37.04
C THR A 4 -1.86 -18.83 -35.86
N THR A 5 -1.20 -19.97 -36.09
CA THR A 5 -0.73 -20.83 -35.00
C THR A 5 0.44 -20.21 -34.25
N ILE A 6 1.38 -19.54 -34.93
CA ILE A 6 2.46 -18.78 -34.28
C ILE A 6 1.89 -17.65 -33.42
N PHE A 7 0.87 -16.94 -33.91
CA PHE A 7 0.23 -15.86 -33.15
C PHE A 7 -0.46 -16.39 -31.89
N ILE A 8 -1.17 -17.51 -31.99
CA ILE A 8 -1.80 -18.17 -30.84
C ILE A 8 -0.76 -18.62 -29.82
N ILE A 9 0.33 -19.26 -30.26
CA ILE A 9 1.42 -19.71 -29.37
C ILE A 9 2.07 -18.51 -28.67
N SER A 10 2.29 -17.40 -29.39
CA SER A 10 2.82 -16.16 -28.84
C SER A 10 1.93 -15.57 -27.73
N ILE A 11 0.61 -15.53 -27.96
CA ILE A 11 -0.37 -15.08 -26.95
C ILE A 11 -0.33 -15.99 -25.71
N PHE A 12 -0.25 -17.31 -25.89
CA PHE A 12 -0.17 -18.26 -24.79
C PHE A 12 1.12 -18.08 -23.97
N ILE A 13 2.26 -17.87 -24.63
CA ILE A 13 3.53 -17.59 -23.96
C ILE A 13 3.44 -16.27 -23.18
N PHE A 14 2.84 -15.23 -23.77
CA PHE A 14 2.65 -13.95 -23.10
C PHE A 14 1.75 -14.06 -21.87
N LEU A 15 0.60 -14.76 -21.98
CA LEU A 15 -0.30 -15.04 -20.85
C LEU A 15 0.40 -15.88 -19.77
N PHE A 16 1.23 -16.84 -20.15
CA PHE A 16 2.01 -17.64 -19.22
C PHE A 16 3.02 -16.80 -18.44
N ILE A 17 3.71 -15.86 -19.12
CA ILE A 17 4.63 -14.91 -18.47
C ILE A 17 3.84 -14.00 -17.51
N LEU A 18 2.71 -13.44 -17.94
CA LEU A 18 1.88 -12.58 -17.09
C LEU A 18 1.42 -13.31 -15.81
N ASN A 19 1.03 -14.58 -15.93
CA ASN A 19 0.58 -15.40 -14.80
C ASN A 19 1.75 -15.83 -13.90
N LYS A 20 2.84 -16.33 -14.48
CA LYS A 20 4.00 -16.85 -13.74
C LYS A 20 4.74 -15.76 -12.95
N PHE A 21 4.91 -14.59 -13.55
CA PHE A 21 5.61 -13.47 -12.91
C PHE A 21 4.68 -12.57 -12.09
N ASN A 22 3.40 -12.92 -11.94
CA ASN A 22 2.42 -12.14 -11.21
C ASN A 22 2.44 -10.65 -11.65
N VAL A 23 2.70 -10.40 -12.94
CA VAL A 23 2.89 -9.04 -13.48
C VAL A 23 1.63 -8.22 -13.26
N LEU A 24 0.47 -8.86 -13.26
CA LEU A 24 -0.80 -8.24 -12.90
C LEU A 24 -0.86 -7.78 -11.44
N LYS A 25 -0.24 -8.50 -10.49
CA LYS A 25 -0.06 -8.02 -9.12
C LYS A 25 0.95 -6.88 -9.05
N GLN A 26 2.04 -6.91 -9.82
CA GLN A 26 2.96 -5.77 -9.96
C GLN A 26 2.30 -4.53 -10.57
N ILE A 27 1.39 -4.70 -11.53
CA ILE A 27 0.56 -3.60 -12.03
C ILE A 27 -0.50 -3.21 -10.99
N SER A 28 -0.95 -4.14 -10.13
CA SER A 28 -1.76 -3.86 -8.94
C SER A 28 -0.96 -3.29 -7.75
N TYR A 29 0.38 -3.18 -7.80
CA TYR A 29 1.11 -2.22 -6.95
C TYR A 29 0.74 -0.80 -7.35
N GLY A 30 0.24 -0.59 -8.58
CA GLY A 30 -0.50 0.58 -9.02
C GLY A 30 -2.00 0.50 -8.72
N GLY A 31 -2.43 -0.33 -7.77
CA GLY A 31 -3.77 -0.28 -7.19
C GLY A 31 -3.99 1.12 -6.69
N ARG A 32 -4.90 1.86 -7.35
CA ARG A 32 -5.14 3.32 -7.22
C ARG A 32 -4.75 3.84 -5.85
N LEU A 33 -3.49 4.24 -5.72
CA LEU A 33 -3.03 5.03 -4.60
C LEU A 33 -3.80 6.34 -4.76
N GLU A 34 -4.88 6.52 -4.01
CA GLU A 34 -5.68 7.73 -4.13
C GLU A 34 -4.72 8.92 -4.03
N SER A 35 -4.68 9.71 -5.09
CA SER A 35 -3.64 10.71 -5.34
C SER A 35 -3.65 11.85 -4.32
N ASP A 36 -4.64 11.86 -3.43
CA ASP A 36 -4.77 12.80 -2.35
C ASP A 36 -3.89 12.43 -1.14
N PHE A 37 -3.42 11.17 -1.03
CA PHE A 37 -2.63 10.61 0.08
C PHE A 37 -3.20 10.95 1.48
N GLN A 38 -4.48 11.29 1.56
CA GLN A 38 -5.08 11.80 2.79
C GLN A 38 -5.46 10.65 3.69
N GLY A 39 -4.99 10.67 4.94
CA GLY A 39 -5.19 9.56 5.87
C GLY A 39 -4.32 8.34 5.57
N CYS A 40 -3.33 8.47 4.67
CA CYS A 40 -2.25 7.49 4.56
C CYS A 40 -1.33 7.60 5.78
N TYR A 41 -0.77 6.47 6.21
CA TYR A 41 0.25 6.40 7.25
C TYR A 41 1.20 5.25 6.96
N ILE A 42 2.43 5.33 7.46
CA ILE A 42 3.41 4.25 7.34
C ILE A 42 3.61 3.64 8.71
N ILE A 43 3.55 2.31 8.80
CA ILE A 43 4.03 1.58 9.97
C ILE A 43 5.43 1.07 9.65
N SER A 44 6.41 1.48 10.45
CA SER A 44 7.81 1.08 10.28
C SER A 44 8.19 0.08 11.36
N TYR A 45 8.57 -1.12 10.95
CA TYR A 45 9.17 -2.15 11.79
C TYR A 45 10.69 -2.18 11.59
N PRO A 46 11.45 -2.88 12.45
CA PRO A 46 12.91 -2.93 12.32
C PRO A 46 13.41 -3.57 11.02
N LYS A 47 12.61 -4.44 10.40
CA LYS A 47 12.98 -5.20 9.19
C LYS A 47 12.09 -4.94 7.97
N SER A 48 11.00 -4.20 8.14
CA SER A 48 10.01 -3.97 7.09
C SER A 48 9.25 -2.67 7.33
N ALA A 49 8.63 -2.13 6.30
CA ALA A 49 7.71 -1.02 6.44
C ALA A 49 6.47 -1.25 5.58
N GLU A 50 5.32 -0.84 6.12
CA GLU A 50 4.03 -0.99 5.48
C GLU A 50 3.44 0.42 5.27
N LEU A 51 3.12 0.78 4.03
CA LEU A 51 2.30 1.95 3.71
C LEU A 51 0.83 1.56 3.75
N HIS A 52 0.09 2.17 4.67
CA HIS A 52 -1.35 2.00 4.79
C HIS A 52 -2.05 3.16 4.07
N ASN A 53 -2.80 2.82 3.02
CA ASN A 53 -3.65 3.75 2.29
C ASN A 53 -5.10 3.26 2.30
N LYS A 54 -5.95 3.92 3.08
CA LYS A 54 -7.42 3.75 3.06
C LYS A 54 -7.88 2.28 3.05
N GLY A 55 -7.31 1.48 3.96
CA GLY A 55 -7.67 0.07 4.15
C GLY A 55 -6.83 -0.92 3.33
N GLN A 56 -5.90 -0.45 2.50
CA GLN A 56 -4.89 -1.27 1.84
C GLN A 56 -3.53 -1.06 2.48
N ALA A 57 -2.76 -2.13 2.66
CA ALA A 57 -1.41 -2.10 3.18
C ALA A 57 -0.44 -2.59 2.10
N PHE A 58 0.66 -1.86 1.90
CA PHE A 58 1.67 -2.13 0.89
C PHE A 58 3.04 -2.22 1.54
N ASP A 59 3.76 -3.31 1.32
CA ASP A 59 5.15 -3.42 1.76
C ASP A 59 6.02 -2.47 0.93
N ILE A 60 6.75 -1.59 1.61
CA ILE A 60 7.61 -0.58 0.99
C ILE A 60 8.99 -0.54 1.65
N ASP A 61 9.98 -0.11 0.87
CA ASP A 61 11.20 0.49 1.42
C ASP A 61 10.94 1.99 1.60
N ILE A 62 11.11 2.49 2.83
CA ILE A 62 10.82 3.90 3.18
C ILE A 62 11.70 4.86 2.39
N ASP A 63 12.99 4.53 2.24
CA ASP A 63 13.96 5.39 1.60
C ASP A 63 13.72 5.42 0.09
N GLU A 64 13.46 4.26 -0.51
CA GLU A 64 13.09 4.19 -1.93
C GLU A 64 11.76 4.90 -2.20
N PHE A 65 10.75 4.69 -1.35
CA PHE A 65 9.44 5.31 -1.50
C PHE A 65 9.52 6.84 -1.53
N PHE A 66 10.26 7.44 -0.60
CA PHE A 66 10.43 8.90 -0.56
C PHE A 66 11.42 9.42 -1.59
N ARG A 67 12.36 8.60 -2.08
CA ARG A 67 13.19 8.94 -3.24
C ARG A 67 12.34 9.09 -4.51
N LEU A 68 11.39 8.19 -4.72
CA LEU A 68 10.43 8.25 -5.84
C LEU A 68 9.36 9.32 -5.63
N ASN A 69 8.98 9.60 -4.38
CA ASN A 69 7.91 10.54 -4.02
C ASN A 69 8.37 11.61 -3.01
N PRO A 70 9.35 12.47 -3.36
CA PRO A 70 9.94 13.43 -2.42
C PRO A 70 8.92 14.43 -1.86
N ARG A 71 7.86 14.72 -2.62
CA ARG A 71 6.78 15.64 -2.23
C ARG A 71 5.91 15.14 -1.07
N LEU A 72 5.98 13.85 -0.75
CA LEU A 72 5.22 13.20 0.33
C LEU A 72 6.03 13.10 1.63
N LYS A 73 7.35 13.33 1.55
CA LYS A 73 8.23 13.33 2.72
C LYS A 73 7.76 14.41 3.70
N GLY A 74 7.48 14.00 4.94
CA GLY A 74 6.94 14.87 6.00
C GLY A 74 5.42 15.10 5.94
N LYS A 75 4.72 14.66 4.89
CA LYS A 75 3.25 14.71 4.81
C LYS A 75 2.58 13.42 5.30
N ILE A 76 3.24 12.29 5.08
CA ILE A 76 2.78 10.99 5.56
C ILE A 76 3.41 10.71 6.92
N PRO A 77 2.61 10.49 7.98
CA PRO A 77 3.11 10.15 9.30
C PRO A 77 3.71 8.74 9.31
N ILE A 78 4.80 8.57 10.06
CA ILE A 78 5.49 7.30 10.22
C ILE A 78 5.40 6.88 11.69
N GLU A 79 4.68 5.80 11.95
CA GLU A 79 4.56 5.19 13.27
C GLU A 79 5.63 4.08 13.39
N LYS A 80 6.64 4.32 14.23
CA LYS A 80 7.73 3.35 14.46
C LYS A 80 7.29 2.30 15.48
N ARG A 81 7.53 1.03 15.17
CA ARG A 81 7.15 -0.13 15.98
C ARG A 81 8.34 -1.07 16.12
N LEU A 82 8.38 -1.80 17.24
CA LEU A 82 9.44 -2.78 17.51
C LEU A 82 9.17 -4.15 16.85
N GLY A 83 7.95 -4.37 16.38
CA GLY A 83 7.52 -5.65 15.79
C GLY A 83 7.08 -6.68 16.83
N ILE A 84 6.58 -7.80 16.33
CA ILE A 84 6.11 -8.93 17.15
C ILE A 84 7.32 -9.78 17.55
N ARG A 85 7.36 -10.24 18.79
CA ARG A 85 8.29 -11.30 19.20
C ARG A 85 7.62 -12.64 18.90
N GLU A 86 8.14 -13.37 17.91
CA GLU A 86 7.51 -14.59 17.37
C GLU A 86 7.17 -15.66 18.43
N ASN A 87 7.86 -15.63 19.59
CA ASN A 87 7.69 -16.60 20.68
C ASN A 87 6.74 -16.15 21.80
N ASP A 88 6.07 -14.99 21.67
CA ASP A 88 5.22 -14.44 22.72
C ASP A 88 3.81 -14.13 22.19
N THR A 89 2.84 -14.95 22.59
CA THR A 89 1.43 -14.81 22.20
C THR A 89 0.79 -13.51 22.73
N LEU A 90 1.25 -12.98 23.87
CA LEU A 90 0.80 -11.69 24.40
C LEU A 90 1.27 -10.54 23.51
N SER A 91 2.47 -10.67 22.92
CA SER A 91 3.02 -9.67 22.00
C SER A 91 2.19 -9.51 20.73
N VAL A 92 1.63 -10.61 20.21
CA VAL A 92 0.73 -10.60 19.04
C VAL A 92 -0.57 -9.86 19.36
N GLU A 93 -1.20 -10.15 20.50
CA GLU A 93 -2.47 -9.53 20.86
C GLU A 93 -2.30 -8.02 21.12
N MET A 94 -1.21 -7.62 21.78
CA MET A 94 -0.87 -6.21 21.97
C MET A 94 -0.64 -5.51 20.63
N GLU A 95 0.09 -6.11 19.70
CA GLU A 95 0.32 -5.51 18.38
C GLU A 95 -0.98 -5.35 17.59
N LEU A 96 -1.89 -6.34 17.63
CA LEU A 96 -3.21 -6.23 17.00
C LEU A 96 -4.06 -5.10 17.60
N LYS A 97 -4.03 -4.92 18.93
CA LYS A 97 -4.72 -3.81 19.60
C LYS A 97 -4.17 -2.46 19.15
N GLU A 98 -2.85 -2.35 19.05
CA GLU A 98 -2.17 -1.13 18.64
C GLU A 98 -2.41 -0.80 17.17
N ARG A 99 -2.34 -1.80 16.27
CA ARG A 99 -2.73 -1.65 14.86
C ARG A 99 -4.16 -1.11 14.71
N LYS A 100 -5.11 -1.64 15.49
CA LYS A 100 -6.50 -1.14 15.52
C LYS A 100 -6.62 0.31 16.01
N LYS A 101 -5.78 0.74 16.97
CA LYS A 101 -5.77 2.14 17.43
C LYS A 101 -5.24 3.08 16.37
N ILE A 102 -4.16 2.70 15.68
CA ILE A 102 -3.55 3.48 14.60
C ILE A 102 -4.55 3.64 13.46
N ASP A 103 -5.18 2.54 13.05
CA ASP A 103 -6.19 2.58 11.99
C ASP A 103 -7.36 3.51 12.33
N ARG A 104 -7.85 3.46 13.58
CA ARG A 104 -8.88 4.40 14.07
C ARG A 104 -8.40 5.86 14.08
N LYS A 105 -7.16 6.12 14.49
CA LYS A 105 -6.57 7.47 14.53
C LYS A 105 -6.59 8.09 13.14
N TYR A 106 -6.12 7.37 12.12
CA TYR A 106 -5.99 7.91 10.78
C TYR A 106 -7.26 7.82 9.92
N SER A 107 -8.15 6.86 10.19
CA SER A 107 -9.47 6.79 9.55
C SER A 107 -10.45 7.86 10.02
N ASN A 108 -10.33 8.36 11.26
CA ASN A 108 -11.17 9.47 11.73
C ASN A 108 -10.73 10.82 11.16
N ILE A 109 -9.43 11.00 10.90
CA ILE A 109 -8.88 12.23 10.30
C ILE A 109 -9.39 12.42 8.86
N SER A 110 -9.55 11.33 8.09
CA SER A 110 -10.11 11.42 6.72
C SER A 110 -11.60 11.78 6.72
N LYS A 111 -12.36 11.39 7.75
CA LYS A 111 -13.80 11.69 7.89
C LYS A 111 -14.09 13.11 8.41
N GLN A 112 -13.16 13.74 9.11
CA GLN A 112 -13.37 15.06 9.74
C GLN A 112 -13.08 16.26 8.82
N LYS A 113 -12.60 16.08 7.58
CA LYS A 113 -12.39 17.23 6.69
C LYS A 113 -13.73 17.79 6.18
N PRO A 114 -13.95 19.12 6.24
CA PRO A 114 -15.23 19.73 5.91
C PRO A 114 -15.53 19.58 4.42
N LYS A 115 -16.81 19.31 4.10
CA LYS A 115 -17.37 19.43 2.75
C LYS A 115 -16.85 20.74 2.15
N LYS A 116 -16.02 20.67 1.10
CA LYS A 116 -15.63 21.85 0.32
C LYS A 116 -16.92 22.60 -0.05
N LYS A 117 -17.03 23.83 0.46
CA LYS A 117 -18.08 24.78 0.10
C LYS A 117 -18.02 24.91 -1.43
N LYS A 118 -19.08 24.52 -2.14
CA LYS A 118 -19.20 24.86 -3.56
C LYS A 118 -19.27 26.39 -3.62
N GLU A 119 -18.22 27.03 -4.10
CA GLU A 119 -18.32 28.40 -4.61
C GLU A 119 -19.26 28.33 -5.82
N ASN A 120 -20.44 28.91 -5.68
CA ASN A 120 -21.33 29.16 -6.80
C ASN A 120 -20.75 30.36 -7.55
N VAL A 121 -20.37 30.14 -8.82
CA VAL A 121 -20.30 31.19 -9.84
C VAL A 121 -21.55 31.05 -10.71
#